data_AF-A0A1R1C8E2-F1
#
_entry.id   AF-A0A1R1C8E2-F1
#
_cell.length_a   1.000
_cell.length_b   1.000
_cell.length_c   1.000
_cell.angle_alpha   90.00
_cell.angle_beta   90.00
_cell.angle_gamma   90.00
#
_symmetry.space_group_name_H-M   'P 1'
#
loop_
_entity.id
_entity.type
_entity.pdbx_description
1 polymer ?
#
loop_
_entity_poly.entity_id
_entity_poly.type
_entity_poly.pdbx_seq_one_letter_code
_entity_poly.pdbx_strand_id
1 'polypeptide(L)'
;MTEWFREYPLITYILIYVMITYVYNKVFKTRKLPILKEAIIYLLLGVGAGMLLLFQLGALPIVPCLAVAIGLMLMVRIRYFFQDRRLNKK
;
A
#
# COMPACT_ATOMS: atom_id res chain seq x y z
N MET A 1 -15.88 -4.29 13.35
CA MET A 1 -14.80 -3.57 12.63
C MET A 1 -14.81 -3.88 11.13
N THR A 2 -14.83 -5.15 10.72
CA THR A 2 -14.87 -5.55 9.29
C THR A 2 -16.24 -5.35 8.62
N GLU A 3 -17.34 -5.36 9.39
CA GLU A 3 -18.69 -5.15 8.86
C GLU A 3 -18.89 -3.76 8.24
N TRP A 4 -18.34 -2.70 8.85
CA TRP A 4 -18.43 -1.35 8.29
C TRP A 4 -17.77 -1.25 6.91
N PHE A 5 -16.64 -1.94 6.70
CA PHE A 5 -15.99 -2.01 5.40
C PHE A 5 -16.77 -2.84 4.38
N ARG A 6 -17.59 -3.79 4.83
CA ARG A 6 -18.48 -4.60 3.98
C ARG A 6 -19.74 -3.80 3.61
N GLU A 7 -20.20 -2.92 4.49
CA GLU A 7 -21.36 -2.05 4.30
C GLU A 7 -21.08 -0.91 3.30
N TYR A 8 -19.85 -0.39 3.27
CA TYR A 8 -19.42 0.65 2.33
C TYR A 8 -18.32 0.14 1.37
N PRO A 9 -18.64 -0.75 0.41
CA PRO A 9 -17.64 -1.34 -0.49
C PRO A 9 -16.92 -0.29 -1.33
N LEU A 10 -17.58 0.79 -1.75
CA LEU A 10 -16.95 1.88 -2.51
C LEU A 10 -15.86 2.60 -1.71
N ILE A 11 -16.11 2.86 -0.43
CA ILE A 11 -15.14 3.53 0.46
C ILE A 11 -13.95 2.60 0.70
N THR A 12 -14.24 1.33 0.96
CA THR A 12 -13.21 0.29 1.13
C THR A 12 -12.35 0.14 -0.13
N TYR A 13 -12.94 0.22 -1.33
CA TYR A 13 -12.20 0.20 -2.59
C TYR A 13 -11.21 1.36 -2.68
N ILE A 14 -11.68 2.58 -2.45
CA ILE A 14 -10.84 3.79 -2.51
C ILE A 14 -9.72 3.69 -1.46
N LEU A 15 -10.04 3.24 -0.24
CA LEU A 15 -9.05 3.07 0.81
C LEU A 15 -7.98 2.05 0.43
N ILE A 16 -8.37 0.86 -0.05
CA ILE A 16 -7.44 -0.19 -0.52
C ILE A 16 -6.58 0.35 -1.66
N TYR A 17 -7.19 1.05 -2.62
CA TYR A 17 -6.49 1.64 -3.75
C TYR A 17 -5.44 2.67 -3.32
N VAL A 18 -5.79 3.55 -2.37
CA VAL A 18 -4.84 4.53 -1.81
C VAL A 18 -3.71 3.83 -1.05
N MET A 19 -4.04 2.83 -0.22
CA MET A 19 -3.03 2.07 0.54
C MET A 19 -2.09 1.31 -0.37
N ILE A 20 -2.59 0.59 -1.38
CA ILE A 20 -1.75 -0.17 -2.32
C ILE A 20 -0.92 0.76 -3.20
N THR A 21 -1.48 1.89 -3.61
CA THR A 21 -0.77 2.95 -4.33
C THR A 21 0.37 3.51 -3.48
N TYR A 22 0.13 3.74 -2.19
CA TYR A 22 1.17 4.18 -1.27
C TYR A 22 2.29 3.14 -1.12
N VAL A 23 1.92 1.87 -0.92
CA VAL A 23 2.85 0.73 -0.86
C VAL A 23 3.69 0.68 -2.13
N TYR A 24 3.05 0.75 -3.30
CA TYR A 24 3.72 0.74 -4.59
C TYR A 24 4.72 1.88 -4.71
N ASN A 25 4.30 3.11 -4.42
CA ASN A 25 5.14 4.30 -4.54
C ASN A 25 6.31 4.32 -3.54
N LYS A 26 6.17 3.69 -2.37
CA LYS A 26 7.22 3.68 -1.33
C LYS A 26 8.15 2.48 -1.37
N VAL A 27 7.65 1.29 -1.72
CA VAL A 27 8.42 0.03 -1.70
C VAL A 27 8.87 -0.38 -3.09
N PHE A 28 7.95 -0.36 -4.05
CA PHE A 28 8.20 -0.93 -5.36
C PHE A 28 8.76 0.08 -6.35
N LYS A 29 8.42 1.37 -6.21
CA LYS A 29 8.96 2.45 -7.05
C LYS A 29 10.40 2.78 -6.66
N THR A 30 11.32 1.99 -7.21
CA THR A 30 12.77 2.15 -7.03
C THR A 30 13.39 3.14 -8.01
N ARG A 31 12.76 3.36 -9.18
CA ARG A 31 13.26 4.26 -10.25
C ARG A 31 12.14 5.13 -10.80
N LYS A 32 12.48 6.32 -11.31
CA LYS A 32 11.54 7.18 -12.06
C LYS A 32 11.22 6.49 -13.39
N LEU A 33 9.96 6.11 -13.57
CA LEU A 33 9.47 5.53 -14.81
C LEU A 33 8.95 6.65 -15.73
N PRO A 34 8.96 6.47 -17.06
CA PRO A 34 8.31 7.39 -17.96
C PRO A 34 6.80 7.40 -17.68
N ILE A 35 6.18 8.58 -17.82
CA ILE A 35 4.79 8.88 -17.43
C ILE A 35 3.79 7.86 -17.98
N LEU A 36 4.00 7.39 -19.22
CA LEU A 36 3.12 6.41 -19.86
C LEU A 36 3.12 5.05 -19.14
N LYS A 37 4.29 4.58 -18.68
CA LYS A 37 4.38 3.31 -17.93
C LYS A 37 3.81 3.46 -16.53
N GLU A 38 3.96 4.63 -15.93
CA GLU A 38 3.39 4.91 -14.62
C GLU A 38 1.85 4.85 -14.66
N ALA A 39 1.23 5.45 -15.68
CA ALA A 39 -0.21 5.40 -15.88
C ALA A 39 -0.74 3.95 -16.03
N ILE A 40 -0.04 3.11 -16.80
CA ILE A 40 -0.42 1.69 -16.97
C ILE A 40 -0.39 0.96 -15.61
N ILE A 41 0.63 1.22 -14.79
CA ILE A 41 0.74 0.56 -13.48
C ILE A 41 -0.36 1.03 -12.53
N TYR A 42 -0.70 2.32 -12.53
CA TYR A 42 -1.81 2.83 -11.71
C TYR A 42 -3.17 2.26 -12.13
N LEU A 43 -3.39 2.03 -13.43
CA LEU A 43 -4.56 1.31 -13.91
C LEU A 43 -4.56 -0.14 -13.42
N LEU A 44 -3.41 -0.83 -13.53
CA LEU A 44 -3.27 -2.22 -13.08
C LEU A 44 -3.51 -2.37 -11.57
N LEU A 45 -3.01 -1.42 -10.77
CA LEU A 45 -3.27 -1.35 -9.34
C LEU A 45 -4.75 -1.11 -9.04
N GLY A 46 -5.46 -0.35 -9.89
CA GLY A 46 -6.89 -0.13 -9.78
C GLY A 46 -7.69 -1.42 -9.99
N VAL A 47 -7.29 -2.22 -10.99
CA VAL A 47 -7.86 -3.54 -11.24
C VAL A 47 -7.54 -4.50 -10.08
N GLY A 48 -6.29 -4.51 -9.61
CA GLY A 48 -5.86 -5.33 -8.47
C GLY A 48 -6.58 -4.97 -7.16
N ALA A 49 -6.83 -3.69 -6.91
CA ALA A 49 -7.64 -3.23 -5.78
C ALA A 49 -9.09 -3.73 -5.87
N GLY A 50 -9.61 -3.87 -7.09
CA GLY A 50 -10.94 -4.47 -7.33
C GLY A 50 -10.98 -5.94 -6.94
N MET A 51 -9.95 -6.71 -7.32
CA MET A 51 -9.81 -8.10 -6.88
C MET A 51 -9.66 -8.22 -5.35
N LEU A 52 -8.92 -7.31 -4.73
CA LEU A 52 -8.77 -7.27 -3.26
C LEU A 52 -10.08 -6.96 -2.53
N LEU A 53 -10.95 -6.16 -3.14
CA LEU A 53 -12.29 -5.91 -2.61
C LEU A 53 -13.16 -7.18 -2.63
N LEU A 54 -13.04 -8.02 -3.66
CA LEU A 54 -13.72 -9.32 -3.69
C LEU A 54 -13.23 -10.24 -2.56
N PHE A 55 -11.94 -10.21 -2.24
CA PHE A 55 -11.42 -10.93 -1.07
C PHE A 55 -11.98 -10.39 0.25
N GLN A 56 -12.18 -9.07 0.37
CA GLN A 56 -12.83 -8.46 1.53
C GLN A 56 -14.29 -8.94 1.70
N LEU A 57 -15.04 -9.11 0.61
CA LEU A 57 -16.38 -9.70 0.62
C LEU A 57 -16.35 -11.15 1.11
N GLY A 58 -15.31 -11.91 0.74
CA GLY A 58 -15.02 -13.27 1.22
C GLY A 58 -14.58 -13.40 2.69
N ALA A 59 -14.78 -12.36 3.51
CA ALA A 59 -14.44 -12.28 4.94
C ALA A 59 -12.94 -12.13 5.26
N LEU A 60 -12.08 -11.87 4.26
CA LEU A 60 -10.66 -11.60 4.51
C LEU A 60 -10.45 -10.14 4.97
N PRO A 61 -9.67 -9.91 6.04
CA PRO A 61 -9.40 -8.57 6.54
C PRO A 61 -8.23 -7.92 5.76
N ILE A 62 -8.47 -7.45 4.53
CA ILE A 62 -7.43 -6.87 3.65
C ILE A 62 -6.94 -5.51 4.15
N VAL A 63 -7.84 -4.63 4.58
CA VAL A 63 -7.49 -3.29 5.09
C VAL A 63 -6.46 -3.35 6.23
N PRO A 64 -6.66 -4.12 7.32
CA PRO A 64 -5.64 -4.21 8.37
C PRO A 64 -4.38 -4.94 7.91
N CYS A 65 -4.47 -5.90 6.97
CA CYS A 65 -3.28 -6.52 6.38
C CYS A 65 -2.40 -5.48 5.67
N LEU A 66 -2.99 -4.61 4.86
CA LEU A 66 -2.31 -3.49 4.22
C LEU A 66 -1.76 -2.49 5.25
N ALA A 67 -2.50 -2.23 6.33
CA ALA A 67 -2.05 -1.35 7.41
C ALA A 67 -0.78 -1.89 8.08
N VAL A 68 -0.74 -3.19 8.39
CA VAL A 68 0.43 -3.86 8.96
C VAL A 68 1.61 -3.80 7.99
N ALA A 69 1.39 -4.07 6.70
CA ALA A 69 2.43 -3.97 5.68
C ALA A 69 3.05 -2.56 5.64
N ILE A 70 2.22 -1.51 5.64
CA ILE A 70 2.69 -0.12 5.68
C ILE A 70 3.47 0.16 6.97
N GLY A 71 2.98 -0.32 8.12
CA GLY A 71 3.66 -0.18 9.41
C GLY A 71 5.06 -0.79 9.41
N LEU A 72 5.21 -1.99 8.86
CA LEU A 72 6.51 -2.67 8.72
C LEU A 72 7.48 -1.86 7.85
N MET A 73 7.01 -1.28 6.74
CA MET A 73 7.86 -0.40 5.92
C MET A 73 8.31 0.84 6.66
N LEU A 74 7.41 1.48 7.41
CA LEU A 74 7.75 2.66 8.22
C LEU A 74 8.80 2.31 9.27
N MET A 75 8.66 1.18 9.94
CA MET A 75 9.64 0.69 10.92
C MET A 75 11.02 0.47 10.29
N VAL A 76 11.08 -0.18 9.13
CA VAL A 76 12.34 -0.39 8.39
C VAL A 76 12.96 0.94 7.98
N ARG A 77 12.16 1.90 7.51
CA ARG A 77 12.64 3.22 7.09
C ARG A 77 13.20 4.03 8.26
N ILE A 78 12.52 3.99 9.42
CA ILE A 78 13.01 4.58 10.67
C ILE A 78 14.35 3.96 11.04
N ARG A 79 14.45 2.63 10.99
CA ARG A 79 15.69 1.89 11.31
C ARG A 79 16.85 2.29 10.39
N TYR A 80 16.62 2.45 9.07
CA TYR A 80 17.65 2.93 8.15
C TYR A 80 18.08 4.36 8.46
N PHE A 81 17.13 5.26 8.71
CA PHE A 81 17.43 6.66 9.05
C PHE A 81 18.32 6.78 10.30
N PHE A 82 18.06 5.99 11.34
CA PHE A 82 18.91 5.99 12.54
C PHE A 82 20.29 5.35 12.30
N GLN A 83 20.39 4.32 11.46
CA GLN A 83 21.68 3.70 11.12
C GLN A 83 22.57 4.65 10.31
N ASP A 84 22.03 5.33 9.30
CA ASP A 84 22.77 6.31 8.49
C ASP A 84 23.34 7.44 9.34
N ARG A 85 22.55 7.93 10.32
CA ARG A 85 22.98 8.97 11.26
C ARG A 85 24.10 8.51 12.20
N ARG A 86 24.20 7.21 12.50
CA ARG A 86 25.20 6.64 13.42
C ARG A 86 26.52 6.34 12.73
N LEU A 87 26.49 6.00 11.44
CA LEU A 87 27.68 5.76 10.61
C LEU A 87 28.40 7.06 10.24
N ASN A 88 27.67 8.16 10.02
CA ASN A 88 28.25 9.47 9.66
C ASN A 88 28.90 10.24 10.84
N LYS A 89 29.08 9.57 11.99
CA LYS A 89 29.70 10.12 13.21
C LYS A 89 30.98 9.39 13.63
N LYS A 90 31.43 8.40 12.85
CA LYS A 90 32.77 7.80 12.95
C LYS A 90 33.67 8.40 11.89
#